data_AF-A0A267T068-F1
#
_entry.id   AF-A0A267T068-F1
#
_cell.length_a   1.000
_cell.length_b   1.000
_cell.length_c   1.000
_cell.angle_alpha   90.00
_cell.angle_beta   90.00
_cell.angle_gamma   90.00
#
_symmetry.space_group_name_H-M   'P 1'
#
loop_
_entity.id
_entity.type
_entity.pdbx_description
1 polymer ?
#
loop_
_entity_poly.entity_id
_entity_poly.type
_entity_poly.pdbx_seq_one_letter_code
_entity_poly.pdbx_strand_id
1 'polypeptide(L)' 'IVVPKSVWKIIVVLPVGQNDLYRIGTDTRVIAVNIPNTNQAGATNWRDHRVSVDALENSQV' A
#
# COMPACT_ATOMS: atom_id res chain seq x y z
N ILE A 1 15.06 -19.66 0.68
CA ILE A 1 14.38 -18.59 1.43
C ILE A 1 15.10 -17.29 1.08
N VAL A 2 14.36 -16.25 0.63
CA VAL A 2 14.94 -14.94 0.32
C VAL A 2 14.27 -13.91 1.20
N VAL A 3 15.06 -13.02 1.79
CA VAL A 3 14.57 -11.94 2.63
C VAL A 3 14.29 -10.72 1.75
N PRO A 4 13.06 -10.19 1.72
CA PRO A 4 12.75 -9.02 0.92
C PRO A 4 13.37 -7.76 1.54
N LYS A 5 13.79 -6.82 0.69
CA LYS A 5 14.33 -5.52 1.09
C LYS A 5 13.27 -4.61 1.72
N SER A 6 12.02 -4.73 1.28
CA SER A 6 10.87 -4.01 1.82
C SER A 6 9.61 -4.86 1.70
N VAL A 7 8.58 -4.50 2.47
CA VAL A 7 7.27 -5.12 2.45
C VAL A 7 6.23 -4.05 2.10
N TRP A 8 5.39 -4.33 1.11
CA TRP A 8 4.39 -3.40 0.62
C TRP A 8 2.96 -3.89 0.88
N LYS A 9 2.02 -2.96 0.91
CA LYS A 9 0.58 -3.24 0.99
C LYS A 9 -0.21 -2.14 0.31
N ILE A 10 -1.27 -2.53 -0.42
CA ILE A 10 -2.25 -1.63 -1.03
C ILE A 10 -3.59 -1.88 -0.36
N ILE A 11 -4.27 -0.79 0.00
CA ILE A 11 -5.57 -0.81 0.69
C ILE A 11 -6.53 0.06 -0.11
N VAL A 12 -7.59 -0.55 -0.63
CA VAL A 12 -8.70 0.15 -1.31
C VAL A 12 -9.85 0.30 -0.33
N VAL A 13 -10.26 1.54 -0.05
CA VAL A 13 -11.31 1.83 0.93
C VAL A 13 -12.65 1.95 0.23
N LEU A 14 -13.56 1.02 0.50
CA LEU A 14 -14.91 1.01 -0.05
C LEU A 14 -15.96 1.12 1.06
N PRO A 15 -17.05 1.89 0.85
CA PRO A 15 -18.24 1.78 1.66
C PRO A 15 -18.81 0.36 1.63
N VAL A 16 -19.44 -0.05 2.73
CA VAL A 16 -20.13 -1.34 2.83
C VAL A 16 -21.24 -1.42 1.77
N GLY A 17 -21.27 -2.52 1.02
CA GLY A 17 -22.22 -2.71 -0.07
C GLY A 17 -21.95 -4.00 -0.84
N GLN A 18 -22.62 -4.16 -1.97
CA GLN A 18 -22.46 -5.28 -2.90
C GLN A 18 -21.94 -4.79 -4.26
N ASN A 19 -21.32 -5.68 -5.03
CA ASN A 19 -20.70 -5.38 -6.34
C ASN A 19 -19.48 -4.43 -6.24
N ASP A 20 -18.40 -4.88 -5.59
CA ASP A 20 -17.25 -4.04 -5.21
C ASP A 20 -16.57 -3.32 -6.39
N LEU A 21 -16.41 -3.99 -7.54
CA LEU A 21 -15.79 -3.39 -8.72
C LEU A 21 -16.54 -2.16 -9.25
N TYR A 22 -17.87 -2.16 -9.18
CA TYR A 22 -18.69 -1.02 -9.64
C TYR A 22 -18.60 0.20 -8.71
N ARG A 23 -18.12 0.01 -7.47
CA ARG A 23 -17.98 1.09 -6.49
C ARG A 23 -16.58 1.72 -6.50
N ILE A 24 -15.66 1.19 -7.31
CA ILE A 24 -14.34 1.77 -7.52
C ILE A 24 -14.44 2.84 -8.61
N GLY A 25 -14.10 4.07 -8.27
CA GLY A 25 -14.07 5.21 -9.17
C GLY A 25 -12.86 6.11 -8.89
N THR A 26 -12.81 7.28 -9.54
CA THR A 26 -11.70 8.23 -9.42
C THR A 26 -11.55 8.79 -8.00
N ASP A 27 -12.63 8.83 -7.23
CA ASP A 27 -12.65 9.37 -5.87
C ASP A 27 -12.41 8.28 -4.80
N THR A 28 -12.23 7.02 -5.21
CA THR A 28 -11.97 5.92 -4.28
C THR A 28 -10.62 6.13 -3.61
N ARG A 29 -10.63 6.21 -2.28
CA ARG A 29 -9.40 6.36 -1.51
C ARG A 29 -8.57 5.07 -1.57
N VAL A 30 -7.36 5.21 -2.08
CA VAL A 30 -6.34 4.15 -2.08
C VAL A 30 -5.19 4.56 -1.18
N ILE A 31 -4.73 3.64 -0.33
CA ILE A 31 -3.56 3.82 0.55
C ILE A 31 -2.55 2.74 0.19
N ALA A 32 -1.39 3.17 -0.31
CA ALA A 32 -0.25 2.29 -0.55
C ALA A 32 0.87 2.61 0.44
N VAL A 33 1.52 1.57 0.96
CA VAL A 33 2.67 1.67 1.85
C VAL A 33 3.81 0.78 1.38
N ASN A 34 5.04 1.24 1.55
CA ASN A 34 6.25 0.47 1.28
C ASN A 34 7.21 0.61 2.47
N ILE A 35 7.28 -0.41 3.33
CA ILE A 35 8.05 -0.34 4.58
C ILE A 35 9.38 -1.08 4.39
N PRO A 36 10.53 -0.41 4.58
CA PRO A 36 11.84 -1.07 4.56
C PRO A 36 11.92 -2.17 5.62
N ASN A 37 12.42 -3.35 5.25
CA ASN A 37 12.53 -4.49 6.16
C ASN A 37 13.80 -4.34 7.03
N THR A 38 13.79 -3.34 7.91
CA THR A 38 14.89 -2.97 8.80
C THR A 38 14.41 -2.94 10.25
N ASN A 39 15.33 -3.08 11.19
CA ASN A 39 15.02 -3.03 12.63
C ASN A 39 14.43 -1.67 13.09
N GLN A 40 14.60 -0.62 12.30
CA GLN A 40 14.07 0.72 12.61
C GLN A 40 12.62 0.92 12.16
N ALA A 41 12.04 -0.03 11.41
CA ALA A 41 10.68 0.11 10.89
C ALA A 41 9.64 0.34 11.99
N GLY A 42 9.80 -0.33 13.15
CA GLY A 42 8.89 -0.20 14.29
C GLY A 42 8.99 1.13 15.06
N ALA A 43 10.03 1.94 14.80
CA ALA A 43 10.22 3.23 15.45
C ALA A 43 9.44 4.38 14.77
N THR A 44 8.87 4.13 13.59
CA THR A 44 8.16 5.14 12.78
C THR A 44 6.70 4.76 12.58
N ASN A 45 5.82 5.74 12.32
CA ASN A 45 4.42 5.43 12.06
C ASN A 45 4.32 4.82 10.66
N TRP A 46 3.48 3.80 10.47
CA TRP A 46 3.27 3.22 9.13
C TRP A 46 2.83 4.26 8.09
N ARG A 47 2.19 5.36 8.54
CA ARG A 47 1.77 6.49 7.69
C ARG A 47 2.94 7.24 7.05
N ASP A 48 4.13 7.15 7.63
CA ASP A 48 5.33 7.82 7.13
C ASP A 48 5.89 7.09 5.89
N HIS A 49 5.48 5.84 5.67
CA HIS A 49 5.88 4.98 4.55
C HIS A 49 4.86 4.97 3.41
N ARG A 50 3.96 5.96 3.35
CA ARG A 50 2.96 6.06 2.27
C ARG A 50 3.63 6.42 0.95
N VAL A 51 3.25 5.71 -0.09
CA VAL A 51 3.70 5.90 -1.48
C VAL A 51 2.50 5.90 -2.41
N SER A 52 2.67 6.33 -3.67
CA SER A 52 1.66 6.08 -4.69
C SER A 52 1.68 4.61 -5.13
N VAL A 53 0.56 4.12 -5.68
CA VAL A 53 0.51 2.78 -6.29
C VAL A 53 1.49 2.69 -7.47
N ASP A 54 1.55 3.74 -8.29
CA ASP A 54 2.48 3.85 -9.41
C ASP A 54 3.96 3.73 -8.96
N ALA A 55 4.33 4.35 -7.83
CA ALA A 55 5.68 4.20 -7.28
C ALA A 55 5.98 2.74 -6.85
N LEU A 56 4.98 1.99 -6.38
CA LEU A 56 5.14 0.57 -6.11
C LEU A 56 5.29 -0.22 -7.40
N GLU A 57 4.44 0.01 -8.39
CA GLU A 57 4.47 -0.69 -9.70
C GLU A 57 5.83 -0.51 -10.36
N ASN A 58 6.36 0.71 -10.40
CA ASN A 58 7.70 1.00 -10.94
C ASN A 58 8.84 0.35 -10.12
N SER A 59 8.64 0.06 -8.84
CA SER A 59 9.65 -0.59 -7.99
C SER A 59 9.68 -2.12 -8.12
N GLN A 60 8.67 -2.71 -8.77
CA GLN A 60 8.55 -4.15 -9.01
C GLN A 60 9.02 -4.55 -10.42
N VAL A 61 9.38 -3.57 -11.27
CA VAL A 61 9.95 -3.76 -12.61
C VAL A 61 11.48 -3.76 -12.52
#